data_AF-A0A8H3F3M1-F1
#
_entry.id   AF-A0A8H3F3M1-F1
#
_cell.length_a   1.000
_cell.length_b   1.000
_cell.length_c   1.000
_cell.angle_alpha   90.00
_cell.angle_beta   90.00
_cell.angle_gamma   90.00
#
_symmetry.space_group_name_H-M   'P 1'
#
loop_
_entity.id
_entity.type
_entity.pdbx_description
1 polymer ?
#
loop_
_entity_poly.entity_id
_entity_poly.type
_entity_poly.pdbx_seq_one_letter_code
_entity_poly.pdbx_strand_id
1 'polypeptide(L)'
;MVKKKRTAAQFFDDAESNGHESLNNVDIDGDTVSKHIESGIEVNYNRMLVLWDESQHGMYEDMEPLFANPVLPLMAIALADDAFQDYGSFEEIEAISPPADGSLHHLRIKKDMLRVPFFQIVSADGPTGKIHGAGSFSNRTVDLGHRAGYEENIGIHDIRREPLAKADDNGYLIAERMKFAGHNNVDIFFGSYAPELNTVDGMASYWNKKRRTVHLEGFRGLSLHHHPQLLQSLPAKVEANLDNCVDFVSINKEIEILGEKLWGITLKDETQPARARREELYWRKRQLVSEELSKWQQIQPRKIALIMEDEAPQVASLPSYFNRIRRLDPPRDRLASLLFLNVPLRSMQGRSALQDMITLCKENPRVAYRPS
;
A
#
# COMPACT_ATOMS: atom_id res chain seq x y z
N MET A 1 43.08 -31.77 -5.45
CA MET A 1 42.55 -31.81 -4.08
C MET A 1 41.13 -31.27 -4.11
N VAL A 2 40.16 -32.05 -3.62
CA VAL A 2 38.74 -31.67 -3.60
C VAL A 2 38.55 -30.63 -2.48
N LYS A 3 38.19 -29.39 -2.83
CA LYS A 3 37.83 -28.36 -1.84
C LYS A 3 36.50 -28.76 -1.20
N LYS A 4 36.54 -29.09 0.09
CA LYS A 4 35.36 -29.45 0.88
C LYS A 4 34.57 -28.17 1.16
N LYS A 5 33.33 -28.08 0.70
CA LYS A 5 32.42 -26.97 1.05
C LYS A 5 32.15 -27.02 2.55
N ARG A 6 32.29 -25.88 3.23
CA ARG A 6 32.02 -25.71 4.65
C ARG A 6 30.80 -24.81 4.81
N THR A 7 29.93 -25.15 5.74
CA THR A 7 28.79 -24.30 6.12
C THR A 7 29.26 -23.15 7.01
N ALA A 8 28.55 -22.01 7.01
CA ALA A 8 28.89 -20.84 7.82
C ALA A 8 29.11 -21.16 9.31
N ALA A 9 28.31 -22.06 9.91
CA ALA A 9 28.50 -22.48 11.30
C ALA A 9 29.88 -23.13 11.55
N GLN A 10 30.28 -24.08 10.69
CA GLN A 10 31.60 -24.71 10.76
C GLN A 10 32.76 -23.73 10.53
N PHE A 11 32.51 -22.62 9.85
CA PHE A 11 33.51 -21.57 9.64
C PHE A 11 33.72 -20.73 10.90
N PHE A 12 32.65 -20.44 11.64
CA PHE A 12 32.72 -19.67 12.89
C PHE A 12 33.33 -20.50 14.04
N ASP A 13 33.00 -21.79 14.14
CA ASP A 13 33.55 -22.68 15.18
C ASP A 13 35.08 -22.91 15.03
N ASP A 14 35.58 -22.99 13.79
CA ASP A 14 37.01 -23.18 13.50
C ASP A 14 37.83 -21.91 13.80
N ALA A 15 37.23 -20.72 13.66
CA ALA A 15 37.88 -19.42 13.92
C ALA A 15 38.04 -19.15 15.42
N GLU A 16 37.09 -19.60 16.25
CA GLU A 16 37.19 -19.56 17.71
C GLU A 16 38.27 -20.51 18.25
N SER A 17 38.46 -21.67 17.61
CA SER A 17 39.33 -22.73 18.12
C SER A 17 40.82 -22.55 17.79
N ASN A 18 41.18 -21.86 16.71
CA ASN A 18 42.56 -21.88 16.18
C ASN A 18 43.32 -20.56 16.29
N GLY A 19 42.67 -19.46 16.68
CA GLY A 19 43.28 -18.13 16.64
C GLY A 19 43.59 -17.64 15.22
N HIS A 20 43.90 -16.35 15.08
CA HIS A 20 44.02 -15.66 13.79
C HIS A 20 45.10 -16.24 12.87
N GLU A 21 44.72 -17.01 11.85
CA GLU A 21 45.52 -17.18 10.64
C GLU A 21 45.03 -16.24 9.52
N SER A 22 45.98 -15.68 8.78
CA SER A 22 45.71 -14.81 7.63
C SER A 22 45.19 -15.66 6.46
N LEU A 23 43.91 -15.50 6.15
CA LEU A 23 43.21 -16.28 5.12
C LEU A 23 42.92 -15.41 3.90
N ASN A 24 43.91 -15.26 3.02
CA ASN A 24 43.64 -14.85 1.66
C ASN A 24 43.10 -16.07 0.86
N ASN A 25 41.95 -15.89 0.19
CA ASN A 25 41.33 -16.83 -0.77
C ASN A 25 40.58 -18.06 -0.21
N VAL A 26 39.77 -17.91 0.84
CA VAL A 26 38.75 -18.92 1.20
C VAL A 26 37.41 -18.59 0.54
N ASP A 27 36.83 -19.59 -0.12
CA ASP A 27 35.55 -19.52 -0.83
C ASP A 27 34.44 -19.99 0.11
N ILE A 28 33.49 -19.10 0.43
CA ILE A 28 32.31 -19.38 1.24
C ILE A 28 31.10 -19.21 0.31
N ASP A 29 30.47 -20.33 -0.06
CA ASP A 29 29.26 -20.40 -0.89
C ASP A 29 29.24 -19.51 -2.14
N GLY A 30 30.40 -19.30 -2.79
CA GLY A 30 30.50 -18.63 -4.08
C GLY A 30 30.51 -17.10 -4.03
N ASP A 31 30.51 -16.47 -2.84
CA ASP A 31 30.70 -15.03 -2.68
C ASP A 31 32.13 -14.71 -2.21
N THR A 32 32.86 -13.94 -3.01
CA THR A 32 34.19 -13.43 -2.64
C THR A 32 34.02 -12.19 -1.79
N VAL A 33 34.22 -12.31 -0.47
CA VAL A 33 34.17 -11.17 0.46
C VAL A 33 35.35 -10.25 0.20
N SER A 34 35.13 -9.14 -0.51
CA SER A 34 36.14 -8.12 -0.78
C SER A 34 36.08 -7.01 0.27
N LYS A 35 36.47 -7.30 1.51
CA LYS A 35 36.96 -6.29 2.46
C LYS A 35 37.61 -6.93 3.67
N HIS A 36 38.80 -6.46 3.99
CA HIS A 36 39.48 -6.72 5.25
C HIS A 36 38.60 -6.21 6.41
N ILE A 37 38.30 -7.10 7.36
CA ILE A 37 37.81 -6.70 8.67
C ILE A 37 39.06 -6.30 9.47
N GLU A 38 39.22 -5.02 9.75
CA GLU A 38 40.34 -4.53 10.55
C GLU A 38 40.17 -4.92 12.03
N SER A 39 41.27 -5.33 12.66
CA SER A 39 41.34 -5.65 14.08
C SER A 39 40.97 -4.43 14.92
N GLY A 40 39.98 -4.57 15.81
CA GLY A 40 39.52 -3.49 16.69
C GLY A 40 38.11 -2.96 16.38
N ILE A 41 37.42 -3.51 15.39
CA ILE A 41 35.97 -3.28 15.24
C ILE A 41 35.26 -4.03 16.37
N GLU A 42 34.82 -3.29 17.39
CA GLU A 42 33.81 -3.78 18.33
C GLU A 42 32.56 -4.13 17.53
N VAL A 43 32.35 -5.42 17.26
CA VAL A 43 31.04 -5.93 16.88
C VAL A 43 30.16 -5.68 18.09
N ASN A 44 29.28 -4.68 17.98
CA ASN A 44 28.42 -4.29 19.07
C ASN A 44 27.30 -5.35 19.23
N TYR A 45 27.63 -6.44 19.93
CA TYR A 45 26.73 -7.56 20.24
C TYR A 45 25.50 -7.13 21.06
N ASN A 46 25.48 -5.90 21.61
CA ASN A 46 24.29 -5.37 22.28
C ASN A 46 23.11 -5.10 21.34
N ARG A 47 23.30 -5.10 20.02
CA ARG A 47 22.18 -4.95 19.09
C ARG A 47 21.35 -6.23 18.91
N MET A 48 21.85 -7.38 19.36
CA MET A 48 21.07 -8.64 19.42
C MET A 48 20.28 -8.79 20.73
N LEU A 49 20.73 -8.16 21.83
CA LEU A 49 20.06 -8.25 23.14
C LEU A 49 18.84 -7.34 23.28
N VAL A 50 18.67 -6.34 22.40
CA VAL A 50 17.45 -5.51 22.35
C VAL A 50 16.29 -6.22 21.63
N LEU A 51 16.56 -7.32 20.91
CA LEU A 51 15.55 -8.14 20.24
C LEU A 51 14.92 -9.19 21.17
N TRP A 52 15.39 -9.30 22.42
CA TRP A 52 15.12 -10.43 23.30
C TRP A 52 13.91 -10.27 24.24
N ASP A 53 13.31 -9.09 24.35
CA ASP A 53 12.17 -8.86 25.26
C ASP A 53 10.80 -8.79 24.58
N GLU A 54 10.75 -8.88 23.25
CA GLU A 54 9.50 -8.81 22.50
C GLU A 54 9.52 -9.88 21.42
N SER A 55 8.45 -10.65 21.30
CA SER A 55 8.25 -11.58 20.19
C SER A 55 8.24 -10.80 18.87
N GLN A 56 9.40 -10.59 18.25
CA GLN A 56 9.51 -9.78 17.04
C GLN A 56 9.20 -10.65 15.82
N HIS A 57 8.08 -10.34 15.17
CA HIS A 57 7.82 -10.82 13.83
C HIS A 57 8.82 -10.18 12.85
N GLY A 58 9.09 -10.84 11.72
CA GLY A 58 9.94 -10.26 10.65
C GLY A 58 9.38 -8.96 10.05
N MET A 59 8.14 -8.59 10.40
CA MET A 59 7.52 -7.29 10.16
C MET A 59 7.18 -6.66 11.51
N TYR A 60 7.31 -5.34 11.61
CA TYR A 60 6.97 -4.59 12.83
C TYR A 60 5.46 -4.75 13.17
N GLU A 61 5.16 -5.48 14.24
CA GLU A 61 3.80 -5.70 14.76
C GLU A 61 3.36 -4.59 15.73
N ASP A 62 4.31 -3.83 16.25
CA ASP A 62 4.18 -2.76 17.23
C ASP A 62 4.01 -1.38 16.59
N MET A 63 3.92 -1.31 15.26
CA MET A 63 3.73 -0.05 14.54
C MET A 63 2.39 0.60 14.88
N GLU A 64 2.48 1.88 15.24
CA GLU A 64 1.37 2.78 15.54
C GLU A 64 1.41 4.02 14.62
N PRO A 65 0.26 4.61 14.26
CA PRO A 65 -1.11 4.18 14.55
C PRO A 65 -1.46 2.88 13.82
N LEU A 66 -2.59 2.24 14.16
CA LEU A 66 -2.97 0.93 13.60
C LEU A 66 -2.98 0.88 12.05
N PHE A 67 -3.30 1.97 11.35
CA PHE A 67 -3.24 2.00 9.88
C PHE A 67 -1.83 1.81 9.32
N ALA A 68 -0.80 2.14 10.10
CA ALA A 68 0.61 2.00 9.71
C ALA A 68 1.13 0.58 9.98
N ASN A 69 0.34 -0.27 10.66
CA ASN A 69 0.74 -1.61 11.02
C ASN A 69 0.75 -2.54 9.80
N PRO A 70 1.91 -3.04 9.34
CA PRO A 70 2.00 -3.88 8.15
C PRO A 70 1.41 -5.29 8.37
N VAL A 71 1.35 -5.76 9.62
CA VAL A 71 0.84 -7.10 9.95
C VAL A 71 -0.68 -7.13 9.89
N LEU A 72 -1.35 -6.08 10.38
CA LEU A 72 -2.81 -5.98 10.46
C LEU A 72 -3.56 -6.40 9.18
N PRO A 73 -3.35 -5.78 8.00
CA PRO A 73 -4.09 -6.15 6.80
C PRO A 73 -3.72 -7.54 6.25
N LEU A 74 -2.46 -7.95 6.39
CA LEU A 74 -2.00 -9.26 5.92
C LEU A 74 -2.57 -10.39 6.76
N MET A 75 -2.58 -10.22 8.08
CA MET A 75 -3.15 -11.17 9.02
C MET A 75 -4.66 -11.30 8.83
N ALA A 76 -5.36 -10.17 8.60
CA ALA A 76 -6.79 -10.18 8.33
C ALA A 76 -7.14 -11.02 7.10
N ILE A 77 -6.41 -10.84 5.99
CA ILE A 77 -6.60 -11.60 4.75
C ILE A 77 -6.31 -13.08 4.97
N ALA A 78 -5.17 -13.41 5.59
CA ALA A 78 -4.77 -14.80 5.81
C ALA A 78 -5.76 -15.57 6.70
N LEU A 79 -6.27 -14.94 7.77
CA LEU A 79 -7.29 -15.52 8.65
C LEU A 79 -8.67 -15.56 7.99
N ALA A 80 -8.98 -14.62 7.11
CA ALA A 80 -10.21 -14.64 6.33
C ALA A 80 -10.24 -15.82 5.35
N ASP A 81 -9.12 -16.10 4.70
CA ASP A 81 -8.93 -17.18 3.74
C ASP A 81 -8.61 -18.54 4.40
N ASP A 82 -8.60 -18.63 5.73
CA ASP A 82 -8.28 -19.85 6.48
C ASP A 82 -6.91 -20.44 6.08
N ALA A 83 -5.92 -19.56 5.86
CA ALA A 83 -4.66 -19.91 5.19
C ALA A 83 -3.69 -20.74 6.05
N PHE A 84 -3.77 -20.62 7.38
CA PHE A 84 -2.84 -21.29 8.29
C PHE A 84 -3.25 -22.74 8.53
N GLN A 85 -2.24 -23.62 8.64
CA GLN A 85 -2.45 -25.06 8.77
C GLN A 85 -2.96 -25.45 10.16
N ASP A 86 -2.33 -24.89 11.20
CA ASP A 86 -2.49 -25.35 12.58
C ASP A 86 -3.18 -24.30 13.48
N TYR A 87 -3.58 -23.15 12.92
CA TYR A 87 -4.15 -22.01 13.66
C TYR A 87 -5.37 -21.45 12.92
N GLY A 88 -6.51 -21.36 13.60
CA GLY A 88 -7.77 -20.87 13.05
C GLY A 88 -8.13 -19.44 13.45
N SER A 89 -7.45 -18.87 14.46
CA SER A 89 -7.73 -17.51 14.93
C SER A 89 -6.46 -16.73 15.29
N PHE A 90 -6.60 -15.41 15.43
CA PHE A 90 -5.49 -14.56 15.87
C PHE A 90 -5.11 -14.84 17.31
N GLU A 91 -6.06 -15.16 18.18
CA GLU A 91 -5.81 -15.47 19.60
C GLU A 91 -4.94 -16.72 19.75
N GLU A 92 -5.14 -17.73 18.89
CA GLU A 92 -4.29 -18.92 18.88
C GLU A 92 -2.85 -18.60 18.43
N ILE A 93 -2.69 -17.69 17.47
CA ILE A 93 -1.37 -17.22 17.01
C ILE A 93 -0.69 -16.37 18.08
N GLU A 94 -1.42 -15.47 18.71
CA GLU A 94 -0.91 -14.60 19.77
C GLU A 94 -0.51 -15.39 21.03
N ALA A 95 -1.19 -16.51 21.32
CA ALA A 95 -0.86 -17.39 22.43
C ALA A 95 0.43 -18.20 22.24
N ILE A 96 1.06 -18.15 21.06
CA ILE A 96 2.32 -18.84 20.80
C ILE A 96 3.41 -18.22 21.67
N SER A 97 3.97 -19.03 22.56
CA SER A 97 5.12 -18.62 23.37
C SER A 97 6.36 -18.51 22.49
N PRO A 98 7.15 -17.43 22.60
CA PRO A 98 8.43 -17.31 21.90
C PRO A 98 9.34 -18.48 22.25
N PRO A 99 10.04 -19.09 21.27
CA PRO A 99 10.99 -20.16 21.56
C PRO A 99 12.11 -19.67 22.48
N ALA A 100 12.34 -20.38 23.59
CA ALA A 100 13.33 -19.99 24.61
C ALA A 100 14.78 -20.02 24.11
N ASP A 101 15.03 -20.71 23.01
CA ASP A 101 16.34 -20.82 22.35
C ASP A 101 16.58 -19.72 21.30
N GLY A 102 15.64 -18.78 21.14
CA GLY A 102 15.71 -17.72 20.14
C GLY A 102 15.45 -18.21 18.71
N SER A 103 15.00 -19.45 18.52
CA SER A 103 14.59 -19.95 17.21
C SER A 103 13.28 -19.28 16.73
N LEU A 104 13.03 -19.35 15.43
CA LEU A 104 11.81 -18.80 14.83
C LEU A 104 10.71 -19.86 14.80
N HIS A 105 9.52 -19.51 15.31
CA HIS A 105 8.33 -20.33 15.10
C HIS A 105 7.70 -20.03 13.74
N HIS A 106 7.58 -21.05 12.88
CA HIS A 106 7.06 -20.88 11.53
C HIS A 106 5.57 -21.20 11.47
N LEU A 107 4.74 -20.19 11.18
CA LEU A 107 3.33 -20.38 10.85
C LEU A 107 3.20 -21.04 9.47
N ARG A 108 2.79 -22.31 9.44
CA ARG A 108 2.67 -23.08 8.20
C ARG A 108 1.40 -22.70 7.44
N ILE A 109 1.52 -22.53 6.12
CA ILE A 109 0.39 -22.30 5.21
C ILE A 109 -0.12 -23.65 4.70
N LYS A 110 -1.44 -23.81 4.60
CA LYS A 110 -2.07 -25.02 4.04
C LYS A 110 -1.62 -25.26 2.60
N LYS A 111 -1.46 -26.54 2.24
CA LYS A 111 -0.88 -26.93 0.94
C LYS A 111 -1.72 -26.49 -0.26
N ASP A 112 -3.04 -26.51 -0.13
CA ASP A 112 -3.99 -26.03 -1.12
C ASP A 112 -3.94 -24.51 -1.30
N MET A 113 -3.62 -23.77 -0.25
CA MET A 113 -3.47 -22.31 -0.27
C MET A 113 -2.19 -21.82 -0.95
N LEU A 114 -1.16 -22.66 -1.12
CA LEU A 114 0.08 -22.29 -1.79
C LEU A 114 -0.09 -21.90 -3.27
N ARG A 115 -1.21 -22.31 -3.90
CA ARG A 115 -1.54 -21.97 -5.29
C ARG A 115 -2.60 -20.88 -5.41
N VAL A 116 -3.13 -20.41 -4.28
CA VAL A 116 -4.11 -19.34 -4.23
C VAL A 116 -3.35 -18.01 -4.14
N PRO A 117 -3.60 -17.04 -5.04
CA PRO A 117 -2.99 -15.72 -4.93
C PRO A 117 -3.38 -15.05 -3.62
N PHE A 118 -2.43 -14.41 -2.93
CA PHE A 118 -2.72 -13.70 -1.68
C PHE A 118 -3.67 -12.50 -1.89
N PHE A 119 -3.42 -11.70 -2.94
CA PHE A 119 -4.32 -10.62 -3.35
C PHE A 119 -5.20 -11.09 -4.51
N GLN A 120 -6.41 -11.51 -4.17
CA GLN A 120 -7.36 -12.06 -5.12
C GLN A 120 -8.29 -10.99 -5.72
N ILE A 121 -8.73 -11.23 -6.95
CA ILE A 121 -9.91 -10.55 -7.48
C ILE A 121 -11.13 -11.11 -6.75
N VAL A 122 -11.89 -10.23 -6.12
CA VAL A 122 -13.21 -10.53 -5.54
C VAL A 122 -14.28 -10.19 -6.59
N SER A 123 -15.34 -10.98 -6.63
CA SER A 123 -16.54 -10.77 -7.45
C SER A 123 -17.78 -10.72 -6.56
N ALA A 124 -18.96 -10.45 -7.12
CA ALA A 124 -20.21 -10.50 -6.37
C ALA A 124 -20.55 -11.88 -5.76
N ASP A 125 -19.87 -12.94 -6.20
CA ASP A 125 -20.05 -14.30 -5.69
C ASP A 125 -18.87 -14.77 -4.82
N GLY A 126 -17.90 -13.89 -4.52
CA GLY A 126 -16.74 -14.19 -3.68
C GLY A 126 -15.38 -14.06 -4.40
N PRO A 127 -14.28 -14.45 -3.72
CA PRO A 127 -12.95 -14.54 -4.30
C PRO A 127 -12.92 -15.47 -5.53
N THR A 128 -12.22 -15.04 -6.58
CA THR A 128 -12.23 -15.75 -7.88
C THR A 128 -11.05 -16.72 -8.07
N GLY A 129 -10.11 -16.78 -7.12
CA GLY A 129 -8.85 -17.52 -7.26
C GLY A 129 -7.84 -16.90 -8.23
N LYS A 130 -8.16 -15.74 -8.82
CA LYS A 130 -7.28 -15.02 -9.76
C LYS A 130 -6.54 -13.89 -9.07
N ILE A 131 -5.28 -13.70 -9.44
CA ILE A 131 -4.45 -12.61 -8.91
C ILE A 131 -5.01 -11.26 -9.35
N HIS A 132 -5.01 -10.30 -8.44
CA HIS A 132 -5.35 -8.92 -8.73
C HIS A 132 -4.26 -8.29 -9.62
N GLY A 133 -4.64 -7.88 -10.84
CA GLY A 133 -3.72 -7.29 -11.80
C GLY A 133 -3.19 -5.91 -11.38
N ALA A 134 -1.90 -5.65 -11.65
CA ALA A 134 -1.20 -4.43 -11.28
C ALA A 134 -1.86 -3.15 -11.78
N GLY A 135 -2.36 -3.13 -13.04
CA GLY A 135 -3.06 -1.97 -13.58
C GLY A 135 -4.37 -1.64 -12.82
N SER A 136 -5.13 -2.67 -12.43
CA SER A 136 -6.33 -2.47 -11.62
C SER A 136 -5.99 -1.98 -10.21
N PHE A 137 -4.91 -2.50 -9.61
CA PHE A 137 -4.45 -2.03 -8.31
C PHE A 137 -4.01 -0.56 -8.37
N SER A 138 -3.19 -0.19 -9.36
CA SER A 138 -2.74 1.19 -9.57
C SER A 138 -3.90 2.17 -9.75
N ASN A 139 -4.89 1.82 -10.58
CA ASN A 139 -6.05 2.67 -10.79
C ASN A 139 -6.87 2.85 -9.50
N ARG A 140 -7.04 1.78 -8.71
CA ARG A 140 -7.74 1.87 -7.42
C ARG A 140 -7.00 2.76 -6.42
N THR A 141 -5.67 2.76 -6.42
CA THR A 141 -4.87 3.66 -5.57
C THR A 141 -5.12 5.12 -5.93
N VAL A 142 -5.16 5.44 -7.22
CA VAL A 142 -5.51 6.79 -7.69
C VAL A 142 -6.94 7.17 -7.26
N ASP A 143 -7.90 6.27 -7.44
CA ASP A 143 -9.28 6.50 -6.99
C ASP A 143 -9.36 6.70 -5.46
N LEU A 144 -8.52 6.01 -4.68
CA LEU A 144 -8.43 6.21 -3.24
C LEU A 144 -7.89 7.60 -2.90
N GLY A 145 -6.86 8.08 -3.60
CA GLY A 145 -6.32 9.43 -3.45
C GLY A 145 -7.40 10.50 -3.69
N HIS A 146 -8.13 10.40 -4.79
CA HIS A 146 -9.22 11.32 -5.08
C HIS A 146 -10.33 11.27 -4.03
N ARG A 147 -10.73 10.08 -3.58
CA ARG A 147 -11.73 9.93 -2.51
C ARG A 147 -11.26 10.49 -1.16
N ALA A 148 -9.95 10.49 -0.92
CA ALA A 148 -9.35 11.12 0.25
C ALA A 148 -9.27 12.65 0.12
N GLY A 149 -9.57 13.22 -1.05
CA GLY A 149 -9.59 14.65 -1.32
C GLY A 149 -8.35 15.18 -2.02
N TYR A 150 -7.48 14.33 -2.57
CA TYR A 150 -6.33 14.78 -3.35
C TYR A 150 -6.73 15.12 -4.79
N GLU A 151 -6.26 16.27 -5.28
CA GLU A 151 -6.49 16.70 -6.66
C GLU A 151 -5.60 15.93 -7.65
N GLU A 152 -4.38 15.58 -7.23
CA GLU A 152 -3.42 14.82 -8.03
C GLU A 152 -3.68 13.31 -7.97
N ASN A 153 -3.23 12.62 -9.02
CA ASN A 153 -3.15 11.16 -9.02
C ASN A 153 -2.07 10.70 -8.05
N ILE A 154 -2.46 10.13 -6.91
CA ILE A 154 -1.52 9.48 -6.00
C ILE A 154 -1.34 8.02 -6.44
N GLY A 155 -0.15 7.70 -6.93
CA GLY A 155 0.24 6.36 -7.36
C GLY A 155 1.11 5.61 -6.36
N ILE A 156 1.37 4.33 -6.66
CA ILE A 156 2.25 3.48 -5.86
C ILE A 156 3.71 3.97 -5.87
N HIS A 157 4.16 4.56 -6.98
CA HIS A 157 5.50 5.13 -7.07
C HIS A 157 5.66 6.37 -6.19
N ASP A 158 4.60 7.16 -5.98
CA ASP A 158 4.61 8.29 -5.06
C ASP A 158 4.70 7.82 -3.61
N ILE A 159 3.97 6.77 -3.25
CA ILE A 159 4.07 6.13 -1.92
C ILE A 159 5.49 5.58 -1.71
N ARG A 160 6.06 4.92 -2.73
CA ARG A 160 7.43 4.37 -2.70
C ARG A 160 8.50 5.46 -2.60
N ARG A 161 8.23 6.68 -3.06
CA ARG A 161 9.16 7.81 -3.05
C ARG A 161 9.60 8.18 -1.64
N GLU A 162 8.67 8.22 -0.70
CA GLU A 162 8.94 8.65 0.67
C GLU A 162 9.96 7.77 1.41
N PRO A 163 9.81 6.42 1.51
CA PRO A 163 10.81 5.59 2.17
C PRO A 163 12.18 5.63 1.47
N LEU A 164 12.23 5.84 0.16
CA LEU A 164 13.50 6.00 -0.57
C LEU A 164 14.18 7.34 -0.27
N ALA A 165 13.40 8.42 -0.17
CA ALA A 165 13.90 9.73 0.23
C ALA A 165 14.39 9.71 1.69
N LYS A 166 13.66 9.04 2.60
CA LYS A 166 14.08 8.86 3.99
C LYS A 166 15.33 8.00 4.13
N ALA A 167 15.49 6.95 3.30
CA ALA A 167 16.74 6.19 3.27
C ALA A 167 17.94 7.08 2.88
N ASP A 168 17.75 8.00 1.94
CA ASP A 168 18.78 8.97 1.53
C ASP A 168 19.07 9.99 2.66
N ASP A 169 18.02 10.57 3.27
CA ASP A 169 18.16 11.52 4.38
C ASP A 169 18.83 10.92 5.63
N ASN A 170 18.58 9.65 5.90
CA ASN A 170 19.17 8.91 7.02
C ASN A 170 20.63 8.49 6.76
N GLY A 171 21.16 8.77 5.57
CA GLY A 171 22.57 8.53 5.24
C GLY A 171 22.92 7.07 4.98
N TYR A 172 21.95 6.22 4.61
CA TYR A 172 22.25 4.86 4.15
C TYR A 172 23.12 4.89 2.89
N LEU A 173 23.96 3.87 2.70
CA LEU A 173 24.82 3.81 1.52
C LEU A 173 23.96 3.68 0.25
N ILE A 174 24.45 4.26 -0.86
CA ILE A 174 23.77 4.16 -2.15
C ILE A 174 23.48 2.69 -2.53
N ALA A 175 24.42 1.77 -2.28
CA ALA A 175 24.23 0.36 -2.57
C ALA A 175 23.12 -0.29 -1.72
N GLU A 176 22.98 0.09 -0.45
CA GLU A 176 21.91 -0.38 0.43
C GLU A 176 20.56 0.17 -0.02
N ARG A 177 20.51 1.47 -0.32
CA ARG A 177 19.32 2.13 -0.88
C ARG A 177 18.92 1.50 -2.21
N MET A 178 19.87 1.14 -3.08
CA MET A 178 19.60 0.45 -4.34
C MET A 178 19.07 -0.96 -4.12
N LYS A 179 19.63 -1.74 -3.18
CA LYS A 179 19.12 -3.07 -2.82
C LYS A 179 17.69 -2.99 -2.25
N PHE A 180 17.45 -2.08 -1.31
CA PHE A 180 16.12 -1.80 -0.77
C PHE A 180 15.14 -1.37 -1.88
N ALA A 181 15.59 -0.54 -2.81
CA ALA A 181 14.80 -0.06 -3.93
C ALA A 181 14.69 -1.08 -5.09
N GLY A 182 15.38 -2.22 -5.05
CA GLY A 182 15.50 -3.11 -6.21
C GLY A 182 15.99 -2.40 -7.49
N HIS A 183 16.74 -1.30 -7.36
CA HIS A 183 17.26 -0.54 -8.49
C HIS A 183 18.58 -1.15 -8.97
N ASN A 184 18.71 -1.35 -10.27
CA ASN A 184 19.95 -1.75 -10.93
C ASN A 184 20.78 -0.54 -11.42
N ASN A 185 20.18 0.65 -11.48
CA ASN A 185 20.83 1.90 -11.87
C ASN A 185 20.54 2.98 -10.80
N VAL A 186 21.59 3.69 -10.38
CA VAL A 186 21.52 4.80 -9.43
C VAL A 186 20.68 5.97 -9.95
N ASP A 187 20.67 6.20 -11.28
CA ASP A 187 19.96 7.32 -11.91
C ASP A 187 18.45 7.22 -11.76
N ILE A 188 17.90 6.00 -11.59
CA ILE A 188 16.47 5.78 -11.39
C ILE A 188 15.97 6.54 -10.17
N PHE A 189 16.77 6.57 -9.11
CA PHE A 189 16.40 7.37 -7.94
C PHE A 189 16.41 8.85 -8.26
N PHE A 190 17.49 9.35 -8.83
CA PHE A 190 17.64 10.77 -9.10
C PHE A 190 16.52 11.29 -10.02
N GLY A 191 16.20 10.56 -11.09
CA GLY A 191 15.20 10.97 -12.07
C GLY A 191 13.74 10.76 -11.66
N SER A 192 13.44 9.85 -10.74
CA SER A 192 12.04 9.47 -10.44
C SER A 192 11.64 9.58 -8.97
N TYR A 193 12.59 9.61 -8.03
CA TYR A 193 12.29 9.51 -6.60
C TYR A 193 12.94 10.61 -5.75
N ALA A 194 14.11 11.12 -6.14
CA ALA A 194 14.71 12.24 -5.43
C ALA A 194 13.76 13.45 -5.45
N PRO A 195 13.64 14.22 -4.35
CA PRO A 195 12.87 15.46 -4.36
C PRO A 195 13.37 16.40 -5.46
N GLU A 196 12.45 17.07 -6.16
CA GLU A 196 12.82 18.07 -7.18
C GLU A 196 13.56 19.27 -6.55
N LEU A 197 13.27 19.53 -5.27
CA LEU A 197 13.90 20.58 -4.49
C LEU A 197 15.20 20.08 -3.86
N ASN A 198 16.21 20.92 -3.90
CA ASN A 198 17.47 20.66 -3.23
C ASN A 198 17.24 20.55 -1.71
N THR A 199 17.59 19.40 -1.14
CA THR A 199 17.46 19.12 0.30
C THR A 199 18.70 19.56 1.11
N VAL A 200 19.65 20.24 0.48
CA VAL A 200 20.81 20.85 1.14
C VAL A 200 20.39 22.18 1.77
N ASP A 201 20.52 22.26 3.10
CA ASP A 201 20.40 23.53 3.83
C ASP A 201 21.70 24.33 3.62
N GLY A 202 21.76 25.09 2.51
CA GLY A 202 22.95 25.84 2.13
C GLY A 202 23.37 26.89 3.16
N MET A 203 22.39 27.51 3.83
CA MET A 203 22.67 28.49 4.89
C MET A 203 23.26 27.82 6.12
N ALA A 204 22.70 26.69 6.55
CA ALA A 204 23.29 25.93 7.66
C ALA A 204 24.68 25.41 7.30
N SER A 205 24.88 24.97 6.06
CA SER A 205 26.19 24.49 5.58
C SER A 205 27.24 25.59 5.59
N TYR A 206 26.91 26.78 5.06
CA TYR A 206 27.80 27.94 5.04
C TYR A 206 28.18 28.41 6.45
N TRP A 207 27.21 28.41 7.37
CA TRP A 207 27.40 28.89 8.74
C TRP A 207 27.76 27.81 9.76
N ASN A 208 28.04 26.59 9.29
CA ASN A 208 28.29 25.41 10.13
C ASN A 208 27.24 25.23 11.24
N LYS A 209 25.96 25.41 10.90
CA LYS A 209 24.81 25.19 11.78
C LYS A 209 24.23 23.80 11.57
N LYS A 210 23.45 23.34 12.55
CA LYS A 210 22.64 22.12 12.39
C LYS A 210 21.70 22.27 11.20
N ARG A 211 21.70 21.28 10.30
CA ARG A 211 20.76 21.18 9.16
C ARG A 211 19.33 21.30 9.67
N ARG A 212 18.55 22.21 9.08
CA ARG A 212 17.11 22.28 9.34
C ARG A 212 16.39 21.43 8.30
N THR A 213 15.64 20.43 8.74
CA THR A 213 14.89 19.53 7.84
C THR A 213 13.40 19.86 7.77
N VAL A 214 12.84 20.55 8.78
CA VAL A 214 11.40 20.90 8.87
C VAL A 214 10.86 21.56 7.60
N HIS A 215 11.58 22.53 7.04
CA HIS A 215 11.11 23.22 5.84
C HIS A 215 11.19 22.30 4.62
N LEU A 216 12.25 21.50 4.51
CA LEU A 216 12.44 20.54 3.42
C LEU A 216 11.36 19.45 3.42
N GLU A 217 10.98 18.96 4.59
CA GLU A 217 9.88 18.00 4.77
C GLU A 217 8.53 18.63 4.40
N GLY A 218 8.28 19.87 4.85
CA GLY A 218 7.07 20.61 4.45
C GLY A 218 7.01 20.87 2.94
N PHE A 219 8.15 21.18 2.31
CA PHE A 219 8.24 21.41 0.87
C PHE A 219 7.94 20.17 0.03
N ARG A 220 8.23 18.95 0.52
CA ARG A 220 7.90 17.69 -0.18
C ARG A 220 6.39 17.49 -0.34
N GLY A 221 5.59 18.01 0.59
CA GLY A 221 4.14 17.92 0.55
C GLY A 221 3.47 19.02 -0.27
N LEU A 222 4.18 20.07 -0.69
CA LEU A 222 3.54 21.21 -1.39
C LEU A 222 2.97 20.86 -2.77
N SER A 223 3.46 19.79 -3.40
CA SER A 223 2.92 19.32 -4.67
C SER A 223 1.63 18.51 -4.51
N LEU A 224 1.22 18.19 -3.28
CA LEU A 224 0.00 17.43 -2.99
C LEU A 224 -1.09 18.39 -2.52
N HIS A 225 -2.02 18.73 -3.40
CA HIS A 225 -3.14 19.59 -3.08
C HIS A 225 -4.26 18.76 -2.48
N HIS A 226 -4.59 19.07 -1.22
CA HIS A 226 -5.65 18.40 -0.48
C HIS A 226 -6.87 19.31 -0.31
N HIS A 227 -8.00 18.85 -0.81
CA HIS A 227 -9.32 19.44 -0.64
C HIS A 227 -10.29 18.39 -0.07
N PRO A 228 -10.51 18.36 1.26
CA PRO A 228 -11.34 17.34 1.91
C PRO A 228 -12.80 17.26 1.42
N GLN A 229 -13.29 18.33 0.79
CA GLN A 229 -14.67 18.47 0.29
C GLN A 229 -14.72 18.45 -1.25
N LEU A 230 -13.66 17.95 -1.90
CA LEU A 230 -13.60 17.81 -3.34
C LEU A 230 -14.74 16.91 -3.82
N LEU A 231 -15.55 17.42 -4.76
CA LEU A 231 -16.66 16.67 -5.34
C LEU A 231 -16.11 15.46 -6.11
N GLN A 232 -16.66 14.28 -5.80
CA GLN A 232 -16.30 13.02 -6.45
C GLN A 232 -17.23 12.66 -7.61
N SER A 233 -18.34 13.39 -7.74
CA SER A 233 -19.34 13.21 -8.79
C SER A 233 -19.97 14.55 -9.14
N LEU A 234 -20.58 14.62 -10.32
CA LEU A 234 -21.30 15.81 -10.74
C LEU A 234 -22.53 16.05 -9.83
N PRO A 235 -22.92 17.32 -9.59
CA PRO A 235 -24.22 17.61 -9.02
C PRO A 235 -25.34 17.07 -9.92
N ALA A 236 -26.40 16.51 -9.34
CA ALA A 236 -27.47 15.83 -10.08
C ALA A 236 -28.07 16.68 -11.23
N LYS A 237 -28.20 18.00 -11.02
CA LYS A 237 -28.67 18.92 -12.07
C LYS A 237 -27.71 19.00 -13.26
N VAL A 238 -26.41 18.97 -13.01
CA VAL A 238 -25.37 19.03 -14.04
C VAL A 238 -25.31 17.71 -14.80
N GLU A 239 -25.40 16.59 -14.08
CA GLU A 239 -25.50 15.26 -14.68
C GLU A 239 -26.72 15.17 -15.61
N ALA A 240 -27.90 15.59 -15.16
CA ALA A 240 -29.10 15.62 -15.99
C ALA A 240 -28.96 16.55 -17.22
N ASN A 241 -28.24 17.67 -17.10
CA ASN A 241 -27.97 18.52 -18.26
C ASN A 241 -27.01 17.85 -19.25
N LEU A 242 -25.99 17.15 -18.75
CA LEU A 242 -25.02 16.42 -19.57
C LEU A 242 -25.71 15.27 -20.31
N ASP A 243 -26.61 14.55 -19.65
CA ASP A 243 -27.41 13.46 -20.25
C ASP A 243 -28.26 13.94 -21.43
N ASN A 244 -28.68 15.21 -21.42
CA ASN A 244 -29.46 15.84 -22.49
C ASN A 244 -28.59 16.52 -23.57
N CYS A 245 -27.27 16.57 -23.40
CA CYS A 245 -26.37 17.14 -24.40
C CYS A 245 -26.38 16.32 -25.70
N VAL A 246 -26.34 17.00 -26.85
CA VAL A 246 -26.40 16.36 -28.18
C VAL A 246 -25.32 15.28 -28.35
N ASP A 247 -24.10 15.56 -27.89
CA ASP A 247 -22.98 14.63 -27.96
C ASP A 247 -23.22 13.39 -27.09
N PHE A 248 -23.73 13.58 -25.88
CA PHE A 248 -23.97 12.48 -24.94
C PHE A 248 -25.14 11.59 -25.38
N VAL A 249 -26.21 12.20 -25.89
CA VAL A 249 -27.36 11.51 -26.49
C VAL A 249 -26.94 10.72 -27.73
N SER A 250 -26.11 11.29 -28.60
CA SER A 250 -25.63 10.60 -29.80
C SER A 250 -24.73 9.42 -29.46
N ILE A 251 -23.81 9.57 -28.50
CA ILE A 251 -22.98 8.48 -27.97
C ILE A 251 -23.86 7.36 -27.38
N ASN A 252 -24.84 7.70 -26.53
CA ASN A 252 -25.72 6.69 -25.92
C ASN A 252 -26.51 5.91 -26.98
N LYS A 253 -27.06 6.60 -28.00
CA LYS A 253 -27.75 5.96 -29.12
C LYS A 253 -26.83 5.02 -29.90
N GLU A 254 -25.60 5.42 -30.17
CA GLU A 254 -24.64 4.57 -30.88
C GLU A 254 -24.26 3.34 -30.05
N ILE A 255 -24.08 3.49 -28.73
CA ILE A 255 -23.85 2.37 -27.80
C ILE A 255 -25.03 1.38 -27.82
N GLU A 256 -26.27 1.87 -27.83
CA GLU A 256 -27.48 1.06 -27.87
C GLU A 256 -27.58 0.28 -29.20
N ILE A 257 -27.42 0.96 -30.34
CA ILE A 257 -27.41 0.33 -31.67
C ILE A 257 -26.33 -0.74 -31.77
N LEU A 258 -25.12 -0.47 -31.27
CA LEU A 258 -24.03 -1.46 -31.22
C LEU A 258 -24.36 -2.61 -30.27
N GLY A 259 -25.04 -2.33 -29.15
CA GLY A 259 -25.53 -3.34 -28.22
C GLY A 259 -26.52 -4.30 -28.87
N GLU A 260 -27.50 -3.78 -29.61
CA GLU A 260 -28.47 -4.58 -30.38
C GLU A 260 -27.79 -5.39 -31.47
N LYS A 261 -26.84 -4.80 -32.22
CA LYS A 261 -26.06 -5.54 -33.24
C LYS A 261 -25.24 -6.68 -32.67
N LEU A 262 -24.74 -6.53 -31.44
CA LEU A 262 -24.01 -7.57 -30.74
C LEU A 262 -24.94 -8.66 -30.17
N TRP A 263 -26.23 -8.37 -30.03
CA TRP A 263 -27.22 -9.32 -29.55
C TRP A 263 -27.63 -10.28 -30.67
N GLY A 264 -27.14 -11.53 -30.58
CA GLY A 264 -27.45 -12.60 -31.53
C GLY A 264 -26.28 -13.07 -32.41
N ILE A 265 -25.13 -12.38 -32.39
CA ILE A 265 -23.92 -12.79 -33.14
C ILE A 265 -22.99 -13.60 -32.23
N THR A 266 -22.70 -14.86 -32.61
CA THR A 266 -21.87 -15.80 -31.84
C THR A 266 -20.40 -15.84 -32.27
N LEU A 267 -20.08 -15.40 -33.49
CA LEU A 267 -18.70 -15.38 -34.02
C LEU A 267 -17.92 -14.16 -33.49
N LYS A 268 -16.80 -14.42 -32.79
CA LYS A 268 -15.99 -13.38 -32.15
C LYS A 268 -15.41 -12.37 -33.16
N ASP A 269 -14.94 -12.83 -34.32
CA ASP A 269 -14.24 -11.98 -35.28
C ASP A 269 -15.15 -10.92 -35.92
N GLU A 270 -16.41 -11.24 -36.20
CA GLU A 270 -17.39 -10.29 -36.75
C GLU A 270 -17.82 -9.23 -35.71
N THR A 271 -17.71 -9.57 -34.42
CA THR A 271 -18.11 -8.67 -33.31
C THR A 271 -16.99 -7.76 -32.83
N GLN A 272 -15.73 -8.03 -33.18
CA GLN A 272 -14.56 -7.32 -32.64
C GLN A 272 -14.58 -5.81 -32.95
N PRO A 273 -14.88 -5.35 -34.19
CA PRO A 273 -14.95 -3.92 -34.49
C PRO A 273 -16.06 -3.21 -33.72
N ALA A 274 -17.24 -3.84 -33.61
CA ALA A 274 -18.37 -3.29 -32.86
C ALA A 274 -18.07 -3.19 -31.35
N ARG A 275 -17.35 -4.16 -30.79
CA ARG A 275 -16.89 -4.14 -29.38
C ARG A 275 -15.87 -3.04 -29.15
N ALA A 276 -14.86 -2.92 -30.01
CA ALA A 276 -13.84 -1.88 -29.92
C ALA A 276 -14.47 -0.48 -30.01
N ARG A 277 -15.38 -0.27 -30.95
CA ARG A 277 -16.12 1.01 -31.08
C ARG A 277 -16.96 1.31 -29.84
N ARG A 278 -17.63 0.30 -29.26
CA ARG A 278 -18.40 0.48 -28.04
C ARG A 278 -17.52 0.83 -26.83
N GLU A 279 -16.34 0.23 -26.72
CA GLU A 279 -15.35 0.58 -25.69
C GLU A 279 -14.85 2.02 -25.84
N GLU A 280 -14.56 2.46 -27.07
CA GLU A 280 -14.19 3.84 -27.40
C GLU A 280 -15.29 4.82 -26.98
N LEU A 281 -16.55 4.53 -27.30
CA LEU A 281 -17.70 5.36 -26.92
C LEU A 281 -17.88 5.46 -25.40
N TYR A 282 -17.72 4.35 -24.67
CA TYR A 282 -17.73 4.38 -23.20
C TYR A 282 -16.57 5.22 -22.64
N TRP A 283 -15.39 5.13 -23.25
CA TRP A 283 -14.25 5.97 -22.86
C TRP A 283 -14.55 7.45 -23.12
N ARG A 284 -15.10 7.79 -24.28
CA ARG A 284 -15.47 9.16 -24.63
C ARG A 284 -16.53 9.72 -23.68
N LYS A 285 -17.53 8.91 -23.33
CA LYS A 285 -18.55 9.27 -22.32
C LYS A 285 -17.93 9.58 -20.96
N ARG A 286 -17.01 8.73 -20.49
CA ARG A 286 -16.27 8.96 -19.23
C ARG A 286 -15.44 10.24 -19.30
N GLN A 287 -14.82 10.52 -20.45
CA GLN A 287 -14.04 11.74 -20.65
C GLN A 287 -14.91 12.99 -20.52
N LEU A 288 -16.09 13.02 -21.14
CA LEU A 288 -17.03 14.16 -21.02
C LEU A 288 -17.44 14.41 -19.56
N VAL A 289 -17.76 13.34 -18.81
CA VAL A 289 -18.10 13.44 -17.39
C VAL A 289 -16.92 13.98 -16.59
N SER A 290 -15.71 13.45 -16.85
CA SER A 290 -14.48 13.86 -16.15
C SER A 290 -14.12 15.32 -16.43
N GLU A 291 -14.25 15.78 -17.67
CA GLU A 291 -14.00 17.17 -18.07
C GLU A 291 -14.97 18.13 -17.37
N GLU A 292 -16.26 17.77 -17.33
CA GLU A 292 -17.26 18.59 -16.64
C GLU A 292 -17.03 18.59 -15.12
N LEU A 293 -16.71 17.43 -14.53
CA LEU A 293 -16.40 17.34 -13.10
C LEU A 293 -15.18 18.19 -12.74
N SER A 294 -14.13 18.18 -13.57
CA SER A 294 -12.94 19.00 -13.35
C SER A 294 -13.25 20.49 -13.33
N LYS A 295 -14.12 20.99 -14.23
CA LYS A 295 -14.57 22.39 -14.20
C LYS A 295 -15.27 22.74 -12.89
N TRP A 296 -16.12 21.84 -12.40
CA TRP A 296 -16.82 22.03 -11.13
C TRP A 296 -15.87 22.03 -9.95
N GLN A 297 -14.90 21.13 -9.92
CA GLN A 297 -13.86 21.06 -8.90
C GLN A 297 -13.02 22.34 -8.84
N GLN A 298 -12.65 22.91 -10.00
CA GLN A 298 -11.84 24.14 -10.07
C GLN A 298 -12.53 25.37 -9.46
N ILE A 299 -13.87 25.44 -9.53
CA ILE A 299 -14.64 26.56 -8.96
C ILE A 299 -15.06 26.32 -7.50
N GLN A 300 -14.76 25.14 -6.91
CA GLN A 300 -15.14 24.86 -5.54
C GLN A 300 -14.42 25.80 -4.55
N PRO A 301 -15.14 26.34 -3.55
CA PRO A 301 -14.51 27.09 -2.48
C PRO A 301 -13.52 26.24 -1.70
N ARG A 302 -12.26 26.68 -1.62
CA ARG A 302 -11.22 26.04 -0.80
C ARG A 302 -11.23 26.47 0.68
N LYS A 303 -12.21 27.29 1.08
CA LYS A 303 -12.32 27.73 2.47
C LYS A 303 -12.72 26.55 3.35
N ILE A 304 -11.88 26.23 4.33
CA ILE A 304 -12.23 25.28 5.38
C ILE A 304 -13.36 25.91 6.18
N ALA A 305 -14.58 25.36 6.09
CA ALA A 305 -15.61 25.67 7.04
C ALA A 305 -15.13 25.14 8.40
N LEU A 306 -14.92 26.05 9.37
CA LEU A 306 -14.73 25.67 10.77
C LEU A 306 -16.03 24.99 11.21
N ILE A 307 -16.04 23.66 11.23
CA ILE A 307 -17.14 22.91 11.81
C ILE A 307 -17.08 23.22 13.31
N MET A 308 -18.04 24.00 13.81
CA MET A 308 -18.22 24.15 15.25
C MET A 308 -18.57 22.77 15.82
N GLU A 309 -17.83 22.33 16.84
CA GLU A 309 -17.84 20.96 17.37
C GLU A 309 -19.19 20.50 17.96
N ASP A 310 -20.17 21.39 18.10
CA ASP A 310 -21.35 21.16 18.95
C ASP A 310 -22.56 20.49 18.27
N GLU A 311 -22.60 20.34 16.94
CA GLU A 311 -23.70 19.64 16.27
C GLU A 311 -23.20 18.56 15.31
N ALA A 312 -23.52 17.30 15.62
CA ALA A 312 -23.25 16.19 14.70
C ALA A 312 -23.96 16.47 13.36
N PRO A 313 -23.22 16.66 12.26
CA PRO A 313 -23.82 16.99 10.97
C PRO A 313 -24.80 15.88 10.56
N GLN A 314 -25.96 16.30 10.03
CA GLN A 314 -26.91 15.38 9.43
C GLN A 314 -26.20 14.51 8.38
N VAL A 315 -26.57 13.24 8.25
CA VAL A 315 -25.90 12.32 7.30
C VAL A 315 -25.91 12.88 5.86
N ALA A 316 -26.95 13.63 5.50
CA ALA A 316 -27.05 14.32 4.20
C ALA A 316 -26.07 15.50 4.03
N SER A 317 -25.59 16.11 5.12
CA SER A 317 -24.63 17.23 5.11
C SER A 317 -23.17 16.79 5.22
N LEU A 318 -22.89 15.49 5.33
CA LEU A 318 -21.51 14.98 5.33
C LEU A 318 -20.91 15.16 3.92
N PRO A 319 -19.78 15.88 3.78
CA PRO A 319 -19.25 16.28 2.47
C PRO A 319 -18.79 15.10 1.60
N SER A 320 -18.26 14.03 2.20
CA SER A 320 -17.72 12.89 1.46
C SER A 320 -18.69 11.71 1.43
N TYR A 321 -18.77 11.04 0.27
CA TYR A 321 -19.57 9.82 0.09
C TYR A 321 -19.26 8.78 1.18
N PHE A 322 -17.97 8.56 1.48
CA PHE A 322 -17.52 7.63 2.51
C PHE A 322 -18.18 7.90 3.87
N ASN A 323 -18.20 9.17 4.31
CA ASN A 323 -18.81 9.54 5.59
C ASN A 323 -20.32 9.28 5.63
N ARG A 324 -21.00 9.33 4.50
CA ARG A 324 -22.43 9.00 4.38
C ARG A 324 -22.67 7.49 4.48
N ILE A 325 -21.88 6.71 3.74
CA ILE A 325 -22.14 5.27 3.61
C ILE A 325 -21.54 4.41 4.72
N ARG A 326 -20.46 4.86 5.38
CA ARG A 326 -19.78 4.03 6.40
C ARG A 326 -20.72 3.61 7.54
N ARG A 327 -21.70 4.45 7.89
CA ARG A 327 -22.70 4.15 8.93
C ARG A 327 -23.65 3.00 8.59
N LEU A 328 -23.74 2.61 7.32
CA LEU A 328 -24.55 1.48 6.85
C LEU A 328 -23.80 0.13 6.98
N ASP A 329 -22.51 0.17 7.29
CA ASP A 329 -21.61 -0.98 7.39
C ASP A 329 -20.86 -0.87 8.75
N PRO A 330 -21.41 -1.43 9.84
CA PRO A 330 -20.88 -1.21 11.19
C PRO A 330 -19.40 -1.61 11.39
N PRO A 331 -18.90 -2.74 10.84
CA PRO A 331 -17.46 -3.04 10.87
C PRO A 331 -16.61 -1.95 10.20
N ARG A 332 -17.03 -1.44 9.04
CA ARG A 332 -16.33 -0.35 8.35
C ARG A 332 -16.39 0.96 9.14
N ASP A 333 -17.52 1.25 9.78
CA ASP A 333 -17.69 2.44 10.61
C ASP A 333 -16.72 2.44 11.80
N ARG A 334 -16.62 1.31 12.51
CA ARG A 334 -15.67 1.12 13.62
C ARG A 334 -14.23 1.22 13.14
N LEU A 335 -13.88 0.56 12.04
CA LEU A 335 -12.53 0.64 11.46
C LEU A 335 -12.10 2.06 11.12
N ALA A 336 -13.01 2.88 10.60
CA ALA A 336 -12.74 4.27 10.27
C ALA A 336 -12.28 5.10 11.49
N SER A 337 -12.63 4.67 12.71
CA SER A 337 -12.15 5.28 13.95
C SER A 337 -10.95 4.53 14.55
N LEU A 338 -11.00 3.19 14.60
CA LEU A 338 -9.97 2.37 15.23
C LEU A 338 -8.61 2.51 14.55
N LEU A 339 -8.59 2.58 13.20
CA LEU A 339 -7.35 2.62 12.43
C LEU A 339 -6.43 3.80 12.78
N PHE A 340 -6.97 4.90 13.31
CA PHE A 340 -6.21 6.10 13.66
C PHE A 340 -5.77 6.14 15.12
N LEU A 341 -6.05 5.09 15.90
CA LEU A 341 -5.61 5.00 17.29
C LEU A 341 -4.11 4.65 17.36
N ASN A 342 -3.39 5.35 18.24
CA ASN A 342 -2.01 5.05 18.63
C ASN A 342 -2.03 3.94 19.68
N VAL A 343 -2.26 2.71 19.23
CA VAL A 343 -2.32 1.52 20.07
C VAL A 343 -1.72 0.34 19.32
N PRO A 344 -1.10 -0.63 20.01
CA PRO A 344 -0.51 -1.79 19.36
C PRO A 344 -1.58 -2.76 18.87
N LEU A 345 -1.24 -3.61 17.90
CA LEU A 345 -2.16 -4.62 17.34
C LEU A 345 -2.75 -5.55 18.41
N ARG A 346 -1.96 -5.91 19.42
CA ARG A 346 -2.35 -6.81 20.52
C ARG A 346 -3.25 -6.16 21.58
N SER A 347 -3.53 -4.86 21.48
CA SER A 347 -4.48 -4.19 22.36
C SER A 347 -5.92 -4.65 22.10
N MET A 348 -6.84 -4.37 23.02
CA MET A 348 -8.27 -4.66 22.83
C MET A 348 -8.81 -3.99 21.55
N GLN A 349 -8.38 -2.75 21.29
CA GLN A 349 -8.74 -1.96 20.11
C GLN A 349 -8.10 -2.52 18.84
N GLY A 350 -6.84 -2.94 18.90
CA GLY A 350 -6.13 -3.57 17.78
C GLY A 350 -6.76 -4.90 17.37
N ARG A 351 -7.08 -5.77 18.33
CA ARG A 351 -7.82 -7.02 18.07
C ARG A 351 -9.22 -6.74 17.51
N SER A 352 -9.91 -5.73 18.02
CA SER A 352 -11.20 -5.30 17.45
C SER A 352 -11.06 -4.85 16.00
N ALA A 353 -10.02 -4.09 15.66
CA ALA A 353 -9.77 -3.66 14.29
C ALA A 353 -9.47 -4.85 13.38
N LEU A 354 -8.63 -5.79 13.83
CA LEU A 354 -8.33 -7.01 13.09
C LEU A 354 -9.61 -7.83 12.81
N GLN A 355 -10.45 -8.02 13.83
CA GLN A 355 -11.71 -8.76 13.70
C GLN A 355 -12.68 -8.08 12.72
N ASP A 356 -12.77 -6.74 12.75
CA ASP A 356 -13.58 -5.99 11.80
C ASP A 356 -13.05 -6.14 10.36
N MET A 357 -11.73 -6.14 10.16
CA MET A 357 -11.14 -6.42 8.83
C MET A 357 -11.40 -7.84 8.35
N ILE A 358 -11.23 -8.85 9.21
CA ILE A 358 -11.55 -10.26 8.89
C ILE A 358 -13.02 -10.37 8.47
N THR A 359 -13.91 -9.70 9.21
CA THR A 359 -15.35 -9.67 8.90
C THR A 359 -15.59 -9.09 7.51
N LEU A 360 -15.02 -7.92 7.19
CA LEU A 360 -15.14 -7.31 5.86
C LEU A 360 -14.55 -8.18 4.74
N CYS A 361 -13.48 -8.93 5.00
CA CYS A 361 -12.91 -9.87 4.04
C CYS A 361 -13.83 -11.08 3.78
N LYS A 362 -14.59 -11.54 4.78
CA LYS A 362 -15.54 -12.66 4.67
C LYS A 362 -16.95 -12.25 4.21
N GLU A 363 -17.31 -10.98 4.39
CA GLU A 363 -18.65 -10.47 4.12
C GLU A 363 -19.07 -10.64 2.66
N ASN A 364 -20.37 -10.80 2.44
CA ASN A 364 -20.91 -11.02 1.11
C ASN A 364 -20.60 -9.80 0.21
N PRO A 365 -19.80 -9.99 -0.86
CA PRO A 365 -19.32 -8.90 -1.68
C PRO A 365 -20.44 -8.12 -2.38
N ARG A 366 -21.67 -8.67 -2.47
CA ARG A 366 -22.85 -7.93 -3.00
C ARG A 366 -23.14 -6.63 -2.26
N VAL A 367 -22.73 -6.50 -1.00
CA VAL A 367 -22.85 -5.25 -0.24
C VAL A 367 -21.79 -4.25 -0.71
N ALA A 368 -20.56 -4.70 -1.01
CA ALA A 368 -19.47 -3.87 -1.52
C ALA A 368 -19.64 -3.46 -3.00
N TYR A 369 -20.40 -4.22 -3.79
CA TYR A 369 -20.69 -3.96 -5.22
C TYR A 369 -22.02 -3.24 -5.48
N ARG A 370 -22.69 -2.71 -4.46
CA ARG A 370 -23.87 -1.87 -4.72
C ARG A 370 -23.45 -0.67 -5.57
N PRO A 371 -24.20 -0.34 -6.64
CA PRO A 371 -23.87 0.82 -7.46
C PRO A 371 -23.77 2.06 -6.57
N SER A 372 -22.62 2.71 -6.63
CA SER A 372 -22.37 4.03 -6.05
C SER A 372 -23.12 5.11 -6.82
#